data_AF-A0A645GD11-F1
#
_entry.id   AF-A0A645GD11-F1
#
_cell.length_a   1.000
_cell.length_b   1.000
_cell.length_c   1.000
_cell.angle_alpha   90.00
_cell.angle_beta   90.00
_cell.angle_gamma   90.00
#
_symmetry.space_group_name_H-M   'P 1'
#
loop_
_entity.id
_entity.type
_entity.pdbx_description
1 polymer ?
#
loop_
_entity_poly.entity_id
_entity_poly.type
_entity_poly.pdbx_seq_one_letter_code
_entity_poly.pdbx_strand_id
1 'polypeptide(L)'
;MNKKIFLNLTNGIQALDKFDIPPSKVNFIRIQSTYCENASFEKMLLTLDSNFLMWLALGYECVVYDFGAQSETSKAVYYGLEWIRYVLNKRWFGKDTIPYIKGKNVSNSFHKFYMNLGKKTKKQIDYYKKFLMTNELKLTAVTAATEHDNQPEVYFNILKTKLVAIKCD
;
A
#
# COMPACT_ATOMS: atom_id res chain seq x y z
N MET A 1 -0.90 -9.18 -18.11
CA MET A 1 -1.71 -8.89 -16.90
C MET A 1 -1.41 -7.45 -16.47
N ASN A 2 -2.42 -6.63 -16.19
CA ASN A 2 -2.22 -5.19 -16.02
C ASN A 2 -1.80 -4.84 -14.59
N LYS A 3 -0.73 -4.04 -14.47
CA LYS A 3 -0.21 -3.54 -13.19
C LYS A 3 -0.63 -2.10 -12.93
N LYS A 4 -0.77 -1.74 -11.67
CA LYS A 4 -1.01 -0.37 -11.18
C LYS A 4 0.06 -0.02 -10.17
N ILE A 5 0.74 1.09 -10.41
CA ILE A 5 1.86 1.55 -9.62
C ILE A 5 1.34 2.53 -8.58
N PHE A 6 1.66 2.27 -7.32
CA PHE A 6 1.34 3.14 -6.19
C PHE A 6 2.63 3.55 -5.50
N LEU A 7 2.90 4.85 -5.48
CA LEU A 7 3.99 5.42 -4.70
C LEU A 7 3.48 5.67 -3.29
N ASN A 8 4.02 4.95 -2.31
CA ASN A 8 3.76 5.26 -0.92
C ASN A 8 4.45 6.59 -0.60
N LEU A 9 3.68 7.59 -0.14
CA LEU A 9 4.13 8.99 -0.05
C LEU A 9 5.54 9.22 0.56
N THR A 10 6.06 10.41 0.28
CA THR A 10 7.43 10.88 0.54
C THR A 10 8.46 9.94 -0.05
N ASN A 11 8.84 8.86 0.63
CA ASN A 11 9.99 8.08 0.21
C ASN A 11 9.76 7.25 -1.06
N GLY A 12 8.52 6.77 -1.30
CA GLY A 12 8.19 6.07 -2.55
C GLY A 12 8.29 6.94 -3.80
N ILE A 13 8.34 8.27 -3.67
CA ILE A 13 8.53 9.19 -4.81
C ILE A 13 9.87 8.94 -5.51
N GLN A 14 10.90 8.52 -4.78
CA GLN A 14 12.22 8.19 -5.36
C GLN A 14 12.17 7.08 -6.41
N ALA A 15 11.11 6.27 -6.43
CA ALA A 15 10.93 5.27 -7.47
C ALA A 15 10.82 5.89 -8.88
N LEU A 16 10.36 7.15 -8.99
CA LEU A 16 10.28 7.85 -10.27
C LEU A 16 11.65 8.07 -10.91
N ASP A 17 12.69 8.25 -10.11
CA ASP A 17 14.07 8.37 -10.60
C ASP A 17 14.69 7.00 -10.89
N LYS A 18 14.41 6.01 -10.04
CA LYS A 18 15.04 4.68 -10.15
C LYS A 18 14.44 3.79 -11.24
N PHE A 19 13.16 3.95 -11.57
CA PHE A 19 12.42 2.97 -12.39
C PHE A 19 11.73 3.53 -13.64
N ASP A 20 12.06 4.76 -14.05
CA ASP A 20 11.50 5.45 -15.24
C ASP A 20 9.99 5.26 -15.40
N ILE A 21 9.24 5.52 -14.32
CA ILE A 21 7.81 5.26 -14.27
C ILE A 21 7.09 6.39 -15.02
N PRO A 22 6.31 6.09 -16.08
CA PRO A 22 5.64 7.13 -16.86
C PRO A 22 4.54 7.81 -16.02
N PRO A 23 4.35 9.13 -16.13
CA PRO A 23 3.39 9.87 -15.31
C PRO A 23 1.97 9.32 -15.36
N SER A 24 1.53 8.84 -16.53
CA SER A 24 0.20 8.29 -16.75
C SER A 24 -0.10 6.99 -15.98
N LYS A 25 0.92 6.37 -15.38
CA LYS A 25 0.79 5.13 -14.58
C LYS A 25 0.90 5.37 -13.08
N VAL A 26 1.28 6.59 -12.66
CA VAL A 26 1.54 6.91 -11.25
C VAL A 26 0.22 7.10 -10.51
N ASN A 27 0.09 6.40 -9.40
CA ASN A 27 -0.92 6.64 -8.37
C ASN A 27 -0.18 6.89 -7.05
N PHE A 28 -0.79 7.63 -6.14
CA PHE A 28 -0.27 7.83 -4.80
C PHE A 28 -1.09 7.04 -3.79
N ILE A 29 -0.43 6.54 -2.75
CA ILE A 29 -1.07 5.93 -1.59
C ILE A 29 -0.35 6.39 -0.33
N ARG A 30 -1.05 6.36 0.81
CA ARG A 30 -0.46 6.68 2.10
C ARG A 30 -0.69 5.55 3.09
N ILE A 31 0.32 4.71 3.25
CA ILE A 31 0.40 3.66 4.27
C ILE A 31 1.47 4.09 5.27
N GLN A 32 1.04 4.45 6.47
CA GLN A 32 1.92 5.04 7.48
C GLN A 32 2.48 3.98 8.43
N SER A 33 3.80 3.94 8.60
CA SER A 33 4.49 3.12 9.60
C SER A 33 3.99 3.42 11.02
N THR A 34 3.69 4.68 11.33
CA THR A 34 3.15 5.13 12.62
C THR A 34 1.84 4.43 13.00
N TYR A 35 1.00 4.06 12.03
CA TYR A 35 -0.20 3.27 12.33
C TYR A 35 0.15 1.84 12.73
N CYS A 36 1.23 1.27 12.20
CA CYS A 36 1.71 -0.05 12.62
C CYS A 36 2.30 0.04 14.04
N GLU A 37 3.05 1.09 14.33
CA GLU A 37 3.73 1.31 15.62
C GLU A 37 2.75 1.51 16.76
N ASN A 38 1.70 2.32 16.53
CA ASN A 38 0.67 2.60 17.51
C ASN A 38 -0.48 1.59 17.48
N ALA A 39 -0.31 0.45 16.80
CA ALA A 39 -1.35 -0.57 16.57
C ALA A 39 -2.71 -0.01 16.09
N SER A 40 -2.68 1.12 15.38
CA SER A 40 -3.84 1.85 14.86
C SER A 40 -4.30 1.28 13.52
N PHE A 41 -4.43 -0.05 13.44
CA PHE A 41 -4.72 -0.80 12.22
C PHE A 41 -6.06 -0.48 11.58
N GLU A 42 -7.05 -0.10 12.40
CA GLU A 42 -8.33 0.36 11.88
C GLU A 42 -8.21 1.69 11.13
N LYS A 43 -7.43 2.64 11.67
CA LYS A 43 -7.18 3.93 11.01
C LYS A 43 -6.48 3.74 9.66
N MET A 44 -5.58 2.77 9.58
CA MET A 44 -4.94 2.40 8.31
C MET A 44 -5.97 1.98 7.26
N LEU A 45 -6.91 1.08 7.60
CA LEU A 45 -7.94 0.63 6.67
C LEU A 45 -8.90 1.75 6.26
N LEU A 46 -9.30 2.61 7.21
CA LEU A 46 -10.20 3.73 6.96
C LEU A 46 -9.59 4.78 6.01
N THR A 47 -8.27 4.91 6.01
CA THR A 47 -7.52 5.89 5.20
C THR A 47 -7.00 5.32 3.88
N LEU A 48 -7.28 4.04 3.58
CA LEU A 48 -6.94 3.46 2.29
C LEU A 48 -7.63 4.19 1.16
N ASP A 49 -6.85 4.47 0.12
CA ASP A 49 -7.32 5.14 -1.07
C ASP A 49 -8.36 4.29 -1.83
N SER A 50 -9.43 4.93 -2.30
CA SER A 50 -10.53 4.26 -2.99
C SER A 50 -10.11 3.72 -4.36
N ASN A 51 -9.19 4.40 -5.05
CA ASN A 51 -8.66 3.97 -6.33
C ASN A 51 -7.83 2.68 -6.17
N PHE A 52 -7.01 2.61 -5.12
CA PHE A 52 -6.27 1.40 -4.74
C PHE A 52 -7.19 0.19 -4.49
N LEU A 53 -8.25 0.37 -3.67
CA LEU A 53 -9.20 -0.70 -3.40
C LEU A 53 -9.97 -1.13 -4.67
N MET A 54 -10.33 -0.18 -5.53
CA MET A 54 -11.00 -0.49 -6.79
C MET A 54 -10.09 -1.29 -7.74
N TRP A 55 -8.84 -0.87 -7.95
CA TRP A 55 -7.92 -1.62 -8.82
C TRP A 55 -7.67 -3.05 -8.34
N LEU A 56 -7.52 -3.25 -7.03
CA LEU A 56 -7.41 -4.58 -6.44
C LEU A 56 -8.67 -5.41 -6.68
N ALA A 57 -9.87 -4.84 -6.50
CA ALA A 57 -11.13 -5.53 -6.72
C ALA A 57 -11.30 -5.96 -8.19
N LEU A 58 -10.86 -5.11 -9.12
CA LEU A 58 -10.85 -5.40 -10.57
C LEU A 58 -9.78 -6.42 -11.00
N GLY A 59 -8.97 -6.94 -10.07
CA GLY A 59 -7.98 -7.98 -10.34
C GLY A 59 -6.64 -7.49 -10.88
N TYR A 60 -6.36 -6.19 -10.81
CA TYR A 60 -5.05 -5.65 -11.17
C TYR A 60 -4.02 -6.03 -10.11
N GLU A 61 -2.77 -6.19 -10.56
CA GLU A 61 -1.64 -6.21 -9.63
C GLU A 61 -1.35 -4.78 -9.17
N CYS A 62 -1.57 -4.49 -7.89
CA CYS A 62 -1.17 -3.22 -7.29
C CYS A 62 0.23 -3.37 -6.68
N VAL A 63 1.21 -2.68 -7.28
CA VAL A 63 2.61 -2.67 -6.85
C VAL A 63 2.86 -1.40 -6.04
N VAL A 64 3.21 -1.56 -4.77
CA VAL A 64 3.48 -0.43 -3.86
C VAL A 64 4.99 -0.18 -3.77
N TYR A 65 5.42 1.00 -4.19
CA TYR A 65 6.81 1.44 -4.04
C TYR A 65 6.96 2.21 -2.74
N ASP A 66 7.89 1.77 -1.89
CA ASP A 66 8.14 2.38 -0.58
C ASP A 66 9.59 2.20 -0.19
N PHE A 67 10.31 3.31 0.01
CA PHE A 67 11.73 3.27 0.36
C PHE A 67 11.92 3.59 1.84
N GLY A 68 12.52 2.69 2.61
CA GLY A 68 12.62 2.83 4.06
C GLY A 68 13.82 3.68 4.49
N ALA A 69 13.61 4.53 5.51
CA ALA A 69 14.63 5.44 6.06
C ALA A 69 15.83 4.73 6.72
N GLN A 70 15.54 3.69 7.51
CA GLN A 70 16.54 2.99 8.33
C GLN A 70 16.79 1.55 7.88
N SER A 71 16.07 1.09 6.86
CA SER A 71 16.14 -0.28 6.34
C SER A 71 15.50 -0.33 4.97
N GLU A 72 15.87 -1.31 4.14
CA GLU A 72 15.29 -1.46 2.81
C GLU A 72 13.77 -1.61 2.82
N THR A 73 13.20 -2.27 3.83
CA THR A 73 11.75 -2.50 3.92
C THR A 73 11.15 -1.83 5.16
N SER A 74 10.32 -0.82 4.97
CA SER A 74 9.67 -0.11 6.06
C SER A 74 8.58 -0.96 6.76
N LYS A 75 8.18 -0.54 7.97
CA LYS A 75 7.05 -1.16 8.69
C LYS A 75 5.73 -1.03 7.91
N ALA A 76 5.56 0.03 7.13
CA ALA A 76 4.37 0.22 6.30
C ALA A 76 4.22 -0.92 5.28
N VAL A 77 5.34 -1.42 4.74
CA VAL A 77 5.35 -2.57 3.84
C VAL A 77 5.20 -3.87 4.62
N TYR A 78 6.20 -4.24 5.44
CA TYR A 78 6.23 -5.61 5.98
C TYR A 78 5.10 -5.91 6.97
N TYR A 79 4.54 -4.88 7.60
CA TYR A 79 3.44 -5.00 8.56
C TYR A 79 2.14 -4.50 7.94
N GLY A 80 2.15 -3.27 7.40
CA GLY A 80 0.95 -2.61 6.90
C GLY A 80 0.35 -3.30 5.67
N LEU A 81 1.14 -3.60 4.64
CA LEU A 81 0.62 -4.32 3.47
C LEU A 81 0.17 -5.74 3.81
N GLU A 82 0.84 -6.41 4.74
CA GLU A 82 0.43 -7.73 5.20
C GLU A 82 -0.91 -7.67 5.96
N TRP A 83 -1.09 -6.64 6.79
CA TRP A 83 -2.37 -6.38 7.45
C TRP A 83 -3.51 -6.14 6.44
N ILE A 84 -3.26 -5.31 5.42
CA ILE A 84 -4.22 -5.05 4.35
C ILE A 84 -4.54 -6.36 3.61
N ARG A 85 -3.53 -7.14 3.24
CA ARG A 85 -3.70 -8.45 2.58
C ARG A 85 -4.57 -9.38 3.40
N TYR A 86 -4.31 -9.49 4.69
CA TYR A 86 -5.07 -10.35 5.60
C TYR A 86 -6.54 -9.95 5.67
N VAL A 87 -6.83 -8.65 5.87
CA VAL A 87 -8.21 -8.15 5.97
C VAL A 87 -8.96 -8.31 4.66
N LEU A 88 -8.36 -7.95 3.53
CA LEU A 88 -9.00 -8.06 2.23
C LEU A 88 -9.29 -9.53 1.86
N ASN A 89 -8.33 -10.44 2.06
CA ASN A 89 -8.57 -11.87 1.79
C ASN A 89 -9.75 -12.42 2.60
N LYS A 90 -9.82 -12.07 3.89
CA LYS A 90 -10.89 -12.52 4.78
C LYS A 90 -12.24 -11.92 4.41
N ARG A 91 -12.30 -10.62 4.10
CA ARG A 91 -13.57 -9.91 3.83
C ARG A 91 -14.11 -10.13 2.42
N TRP A 92 -13.22 -10.09 1.43
CA TRP A 92 -13.60 -10.19 0.03
C TRP A 92 -13.78 -11.64 -0.42
N PHE A 93 -12.88 -12.54 0.00
CA PHE A 93 -12.85 -13.91 -0.50
C PHE A 93 -13.22 -14.97 0.55
N GLY A 94 -13.43 -14.58 1.81
CA GLY A 94 -13.68 -15.55 2.90
C GLY A 94 -12.47 -16.44 3.19
N LYS A 95 -11.27 -16.02 2.79
CA LYS A 95 -10.03 -16.79 2.93
C LYS A 95 -9.30 -16.42 4.21
N ASP A 96 -9.05 -17.40 5.07
CA ASP A 96 -8.17 -17.25 6.22
C ASP A 96 -6.72 -17.46 5.77
N THR A 97 -6.01 -16.35 5.58
CA THR A 97 -4.59 -16.35 5.25
C THR A 97 -3.75 -16.36 6.53
N ILE A 98 -2.58 -17.00 6.48
CA ILE A 98 -1.61 -17.01 7.59
C ILE A 98 -0.64 -15.85 7.37
N PRO A 99 -0.75 -14.72 8.10
CA PRO A 99 0.14 -13.59 7.92
C PRO A 99 1.52 -13.83 8.52
N TYR A 100 2.56 -13.41 7.80
CA TYR A 100 3.94 -13.49 8.26
C TYR A 100 4.60 -12.11 8.25
N ILE A 101 5.29 -11.81 9.35
CA ILE A 101 6.09 -10.59 9.50
C ILE A 101 7.52 -10.99 9.79
N LYS A 102 8.44 -10.67 8.86
CA LYS A 102 9.86 -11.03 8.97
C LYS A 102 10.06 -12.51 9.34
N GLY A 103 9.31 -13.39 8.67
CA GLY A 103 9.33 -14.84 8.89
C GLY A 103 8.57 -15.35 10.12
N LYS A 104 8.00 -14.46 10.96
CA LYS A 104 7.23 -14.87 12.14
C LYS A 104 5.73 -14.88 11.83
N ASN A 105 5.05 -15.97 12.18
CA ASN A 105 3.60 -16.06 12.10
C ASN A 105 2.96 -15.10 13.12
N VAL A 106 2.09 -14.20 12.64
CA VAL A 106 1.40 -13.19 13.47
C VAL A 106 -0.13 -13.36 13.48
N SER A 107 -0.64 -14.53 13.09
CA SER A 107 -2.07 -14.82 12.96
C SER A 107 -2.88 -14.44 14.19
N ASN A 108 -2.38 -14.76 15.39
CA ASN A 108 -3.07 -14.46 16.65
C ASN A 108 -3.26 -12.96 16.87
N SER A 109 -2.21 -12.17 16.62
CA SER A 109 -2.27 -10.70 16.77
C SER A 109 -3.20 -10.08 15.73
N PHE A 110 -3.07 -10.51 14.46
CA PHE A 110 -3.92 -10.02 13.37
C PHE A 110 -5.39 -10.40 13.59
N HIS A 111 -5.66 -11.59 14.10
CA HIS A 111 -7.01 -12.01 14.47
C HIS A 111 -7.60 -11.08 15.55
N LYS A 112 -6.85 -10.79 16.62
CA LYS A 112 -7.29 -9.84 17.66
C LYS A 112 -7.60 -8.46 17.07
N PHE A 113 -6.72 -7.90 16.24
CA PHE A 113 -6.97 -6.62 15.58
C PHE A 113 -8.21 -6.66 14.67
N TYR A 114 -8.42 -7.77 13.96
CA TYR A 114 -9.56 -7.94 13.06
C TYR A 114 -10.89 -8.02 13.80
N MET A 115 -10.92 -8.75 14.92
CA MET A 115 -12.12 -8.86 15.75
C MET A 115 -12.55 -7.49 16.28
N ASN A 116 -11.57 -6.63 16.61
CA ASN A 116 -11.79 -5.27 17.10
C ASN A 116 -12.17 -4.25 16.00
N LEU A 117 -12.18 -4.62 14.71
CA LEU A 117 -12.58 -3.68 13.66
C LEU A 117 -14.05 -3.27 13.81
N GLY A 118 -14.29 -1.96 13.79
CA GLY A 118 -15.61 -1.36 13.83
C GLY A 118 -16.45 -1.65 12.58
N LYS A 119 -17.77 -1.53 12.76
CA LYS A 119 -18.76 -1.75 11.69
C LYS A 119 -18.54 -0.84 10.49
N LYS A 120 -18.12 0.42 10.71
CA LYS A 120 -17.82 1.39 9.64
C LYS A 120 -16.69 0.90 8.75
N THR A 121 -15.58 0.49 9.35
CA THR A 121 -14.40 -0.02 8.64
C THR A 121 -14.75 -1.27 7.84
N LYS A 122 -15.44 -2.23 8.47
CA LYS A 122 -15.93 -3.45 7.81
C LYS A 122 -16.83 -3.16 6.61
N LYS A 123 -17.70 -2.13 6.69
CA LYS A 123 -18.56 -1.69 5.58
C LYS A 123 -17.79 -1.00 4.46
N GLN A 124 -16.83 -0.14 4.78
CA GLN A 124 -15.98 0.52 3.78
C GLN A 124 -15.22 -0.50 2.94
N ILE A 125 -14.62 -1.51 3.58
CA ILE A 125 -13.92 -2.59 2.87
C ILE A 125 -14.91 -3.42 2.04
N ASP A 126 -16.08 -3.76 2.59
CA ASP A 126 -17.07 -4.58 1.89
C ASP A 126 -17.73 -3.89 0.70
N TYR A 127 -17.73 -2.56 0.67
CA TYR A 127 -18.28 -1.79 -0.45
C TYR A 127 -17.75 -2.25 -1.81
N TYR A 128 -16.48 -2.65 -1.86
CA TYR A 128 -15.81 -3.08 -3.08
C TYR A 128 -16.12 -4.52 -3.51
N LYS A 129 -16.78 -5.32 -2.65
CA LYS A 129 -17.11 -6.73 -2.95
C LYS A 129 -17.96 -6.91 -4.21
N LYS A 130 -18.86 -5.95 -4.47
CA LYS A 130 -19.71 -5.95 -5.67
C LYS A 130 -18.96 -5.70 -6.98
N PHE A 131 -17.68 -5.34 -6.90
CA PHE A 131 -16.81 -5.08 -8.04
C PHE A 131 -15.69 -6.13 -8.19
N LEU A 132 -15.72 -7.21 -7.41
CA LEU A 132 -14.70 -8.27 -7.50
C LEU A 132 -14.78 -8.97 -8.86
N MET A 133 -13.73 -8.79 -9.67
CA MET A 133 -13.50 -9.49 -10.94
C MET A 133 -12.35 -10.51 -10.83
N THR A 134 -11.94 -10.81 -9.60
CA THR A 134 -10.84 -11.73 -9.26
C THR A 134 -11.24 -12.57 -8.05
N ASN A 135 -10.62 -13.73 -7.89
CA ASN A 135 -10.73 -14.60 -6.71
C ASN A 135 -9.45 -14.56 -5.84
N GLU A 136 -8.47 -13.76 -6.22
CA GLU A 136 -7.17 -13.62 -5.54
C GLU A 136 -6.73 -12.16 -5.46
N LEU A 137 -5.97 -11.83 -4.42
CA LEU A 137 -5.40 -10.51 -4.22
C LEU A 137 -3.98 -10.44 -4.77
N LYS A 138 -3.75 -9.58 -5.77
CA LYS A 138 -2.42 -9.28 -6.31
C LYS A 138 -1.91 -7.96 -5.77
N LEU A 139 -1.31 -8.03 -4.59
CA LEU A 139 -0.67 -6.91 -3.92
C LEU A 139 0.81 -7.24 -3.73
N THR A 140 1.71 -6.43 -4.27
CA THR A 140 3.16 -6.62 -4.17
C THR A 140 3.84 -5.31 -3.76
N ALA A 141 5.11 -5.37 -3.38
CA ALA A 141 5.88 -4.19 -3.00
C ALA A 141 7.26 -4.21 -3.65
N VAL A 142 7.74 -3.02 -4.01
CA VAL A 142 9.14 -2.76 -4.39
C VAL A 142 9.73 -1.85 -3.32
N THR A 143 10.77 -2.33 -2.67
CA THR A 143 11.37 -1.66 -1.52
C THR A 143 12.87 -1.46 -1.70
N ALA A 144 13.38 -0.38 -1.12
CA ALA A 144 14.80 -0.02 -1.13
C ALA A 144 15.08 0.91 0.05
N ALA A 145 16.35 1.14 0.39
CA ALA A 145 16.69 2.23 1.30
C ALA A 145 16.51 3.58 0.59
N THR A 146 15.99 4.59 1.31
CA THR A 146 16.00 5.98 0.80
C THR A 146 17.38 6.60 0.97
N GLU A 147 17.79 7.39 -0.01
CA GLU A 147 19.03 8.19 0.03
C GLU A 147 18.80 9.64 0.48
N HIS A 148 17.53 10.03 0.67
CA HIS A 148 17.11 11.43 0.85
C HIS A 148 16.10 11.58 2.00
N ASP A 149 16.24 10.80 3.08
CA ASP A 149 15.31 10.89 4.21
C ASP A 149 15.25 12.32 4.77
N ASN A 150 14.03 12.81 5.03
CA ASN A 150 13.74 14.18 5.49
C ASN A 150 14.25 15.33 4.59
N GLN A 151 14.42 15.11 3.29
CA GLN A 151 14.81 16.16 2.32
C GLN A 151 13.63 16.52 1.39
N PRO A 152 12.65 17.32 1.84
CA PRO A 152 11.43 17.62 1.08
C PRO A 152 11.70 18.28 -0.29
N GLU A 153 12.75 19.11 -0.40
CA GLU A 153 13.09 19.76 -1.67
C GLU A 153 13.47 18.75 -2.76
N VAL A 154 14.15 17.65 -2.38
CA VAL A 154 14.53 16.58 -3.32
C VAL A 154 13.28 15.94 -3.91
N TYR A 155 12.34 15.49 -3.07
CA TYR A 155 11.10 14.88 -3.55
C TYR A 155 10.26 15.84 -4.40
N PHE A 156 10.21 17.13 -4.03
CA PHE A 156 9.55 18.16 -4.83
C PHE A 156 10.17 18.27 -6.23
N ASN A 157 11.51 18.31 -6.32
CA ASN A 157 12.22 18.39 -7.59
C ASN A 157 12.02 17.14 -8.45
N ILE A 158 11.96 15.94 -7.85
CA ILE A 158 11.61 14.70 -8.57
C ILE A 158 10.22 14.82 -9.18
N LEU A 159 9.20 15.21 -8.40
CA LEU A 159 7.84 15.36 -8.90
C LEU A 159 7.76 16.41 -10.01
N LYS A 160 8.43 17.56 -9.84
CA LYS A 160 8.48 18.63 -10.85
C LYS A 160 9.07 18.13 -12.15
N THR A 161 10.21 17.43 -12.10
CA THR A 161 10.93 16.96 -13.28
C THR A 161 10.23 15.79 -13.95
N LYS A 162 9.76 14.82 -13.16
CA LYS A 162 9.23 13.56 -13.68
C LYS A 162 7.75 13.61 -14.03
N LEU A 163 6.94 14.42 -13.36
CA LEU A 163 5.48 14.42 -13.56
C LEU A 163 4.92 15.71 -14.16
N VAL A 164 5.61 16.85 -13.97
CA VAL A 164 5.11 18.17 -14.42
C VAL A 164 5.82 18.64 -15.68
N ALA A 165 7.15 18.52 -15.76
CA ALA A 165 7.93 19.04 -16.88
C ALA A 165 7.61 18.39 -18.24
N ILE A 166 6.94 17.24 -18.25
CA ILE A 166 6.47 16.56 -19.47
C ILE A 166 5.24 17.26 -20.10
N LYS A 167 4.73 18.35 -19.51
CA LYS A 167 3.59 19.12 -20.04
C LYS A 167 3.94 20.22 -21.05
N CYS A 168 5.20 20.31 -21.49
CA CYS A 168 5.63 21.30 -22.48
C CYS A 168 6.16 20.60 -23.74
N ASP A 169 5.26 20.02 -24.52
CA ASP A 169 5.42 19.74 -25.96
C ASP A 169 4.03 19.80 -26.61
#